data_AF-A0A2M8DTZ2-F1
#
_entry.id   AF-A0A2M8DTZ2-F1
#
_cell.length_a   1.000
_cell.length_b   1.000
_cell.length_c   1.000
_cell.angle_alpha   90.00
_cell.angle_beta   90.00
_cell.angle_gamma   90.00
#
_symmetry.space_group_name_H-M   'P 1'
#
loop_
_entity.id
_entity.type
_entity.pdbx_description
1 polymer ?
#
loop_
_entity_poly.entity_id
_entity_poly.type
_entity_poly.pdbx_seq_one_letter_code
_entity_poly.pdbx_strand_id
1 'polypeptide(L)' 'AEKELAILSKHLCPSLLAVELAKLKLEPEIFITHLKPGEVEMTMREISEQVRHVNPKILQNGQEFDF' A
#
# COMPACT_ATOMS: atom_id res chain seq x y z
N ALA A 1 15.97 7.62 -7.37
CA ALA A 1 15.08 8.79 -7.54
C ALA A 1 13.80 8.68 -6.69
N GLU A 2 12.77 7.94 -7.11
CA GLU A 2 11.48 7.96 -6.38
C GLU A 2 11.54 7.36 -4.97
N LYS A 3 12.22 6.21 -4.80
CA LYS A 3 12.42 5.59 -3.48
C LYS A 3 13.18 6.49 -2.50
N GLU A 4 14.20 7.21 -2.96
CA GLU A 4 14.98 8.12 -2.11
C GLU A 4 14.12 9.32 -1.67
N LEU A 5 13.31 9.85 -2.58
CA LEU A 5 12.35 10.92 -2.26
C LEU A 5 11.29 10.44 -1.26
N ALA A 6 10.80 9.21 -1.42
CA ALA A 6 9.88 8.59 -0.48
C ALA A 6 10.51 8.48 0.92
N ILE A 7 11.77 8.01 1.01
CA ILE A 7 12.50 7.93 2.28
C ILE A 7 12.69 9.31 2.92
N LEU A 8 13.14 10.31 2.16
CA LEU A 8 13.36 11.67 2.66
C LEU A 8 12.08 12.33 3.15
N SER A 9 10.97 12.09 2.45
CA SER A 9 9.64 12.59 2.82
C SER A 9 8.89 11.69 3.81
N LYS A 10 9.50 10.58 4.24
CA LYS A 10 8.90 9.56 5.14
C LYS A 10 7.62 8.92 4.60
N HIS A 11 7.47 8.84 3.29
CA HIS A 11 6.40 8.10 2.62
C HIS A 11 6.85 6.69 2.25
N LEU A 12 5.87 5.81 2.07
CA LEU A 12 6.10 4.47 1.55
C LEU A 12 5.84 4.47 0.03
N CYS A 13 6.86 4.19 -0.76
CA CYS A 13 6.66 3.71 -2.13
C CYS A 13 6.34 2.21 -2.11
N PRO A 14 5.86 1.60 -3.21
CA PRO A 14 5.44 0.19 -3.23
C PRO A 14 6.47 -0.78 -2.64
N SER A 15 7.76 -0.58 -2.93
CA SER A 15 8.82 -1.47 -2.40
C SER A 15 9.07 -1.32 -0.91
N LEU A 16 8.88 -0.12 -0.35
CA LEU A 16 8.99 0.12 1.08
C LEU A 16 7.75 -0.43 1.79
N LEU A 17 6.57 -0.24 1.21
CA LEU A 17 5.32 -0.82 1.73
C LEU A 17 5.42 -2.34 1.82
N ALA A 18 5.91 -3.01 0.78
CA ALA A 18 6.08 -4.47 0.80
C ALA A 18 6.98 -4.96 1.94
N VAL A 19 8.06 -4.22 2.23
CA VAL A 19 8.95 -4.52 3.37
C VAL A 19 8.24 -4.35 4.70
N GLU A 20 7.42 -3.31 4.86
CA GLU A 20 6.65 -3.10 6.10
C GLU A 20 5.57 -4.17 6.28
N LEU A 21 4.84 -4.52 5.21
CA LEU A 21 3.79 -5.54 5.26
C LEU A 21 4.34 -6.94 5.56
N ALA A 22 5.55 -7.26 5.10
CA ALA A 22 6.21 -8.53 5.41
C ALA A 22 6.52 -8.72 6.91
N LYS A 23 6.43 -7.66 7.74
CA LYS A 23 6.64 -7.75 9.19
C LYS A 23 5.39 -8.19 9.94
N LEU A 24 4.22 -8.18 9.29
CA LEU A 24 2.97 -8.64 9.91
C LEU A 24 3.07 -10.13 10.21
N LYS A 25 2.67 -10.52 11.43
CA LYS A 25 2.64 -11.93 11.88
C LYS A 25 1.32 -12.62 11.55
N LEU A 26 0.31 -11.83 11.23
CA LEU A 26 -1.02 -12.28 10.87
C LEU A 26 -1.30 -11.83 9.43
N GLU A 27 -2.37 -12.36 8.85
CA GLU A 27 -2.85 -11.98 7.52
C GLU A 27 -4.15 -11.15 7.67
N PRO A 28 -4.08 -9.90 8.15
CA PRO A 28 -5.27 -9.06 8.27
C PRO A 28 -5.78 -8.63 6.89
N GLU A 29 -7.03 -8.16 6.84
CA GLU A 29 -7.47 -7.36 5.71
C GLU A 29 -6.78 -6.00 5.73
N ILE A 30 -6.22 -5.61 4.58
CA ILE A 30 -5.43 -4.38 4.45
C ILE A 30 -6.10 -3.49 3.42
N PHE A 31 -6.38 -2.25 3.81
CA PHE A 31 -6.97 -1.23 2.96
C PHE A 31 -6.02 -0.04 2.84
N ILE A 32 -5.64 0.29 1.61
CA ILE A 32 -4.72 1.38 1.26
C ILE A 32 -5.54 2.64 0.98
N THR A 33 -5.10 3.76 1.56
CA THR A 33 -5.74 5.09 1.44
C THR A 33 -4.71 6.15 1.04
N HIS A 34 -5.17 7.38 0.77
CA HIS A 34 -4.30 8.53 0.49
C HIS A 34 -3.27 8.32 -0.64
N LEU A 35 -3.65 7.56 -1.67
CA LEU A 35 -2.84 7.39 -2.87
C LEU A 35 -2.75 8.72 -3.65
N LYS A 36 -1.62 8.92 -4.33
CA LYS A 36 -1.40 10.11 -5.14
C LYS A 36 -2.45 10.19 -6.26
N PRO A 37 -3.19 11.31 -6.38
CA PRO A 37 -4.18 11.47 -7.44
C PRO A 37 -3.55 11.31 -8.82
N GLY A 38 -4.20 10.55 -9.69
CA GLY A 38 -3.72 10.25 -11.05
C GLY A 38 -2.77 9.05 -11.18
N GLU A 39 -2.27 8.50 -10.07
CA GLU A 39 -1.34 7.36 -10.07
C GLU A 39 -1.90 6.11 -9.37
N VAL A 40 -3.14 6.18 -8.88
CA VAL A 40 -3.81 5.14 -8.08
C VAL A 40 -3.69 3.74 -8.69
N GLU A 41 -4.06 3.57 -9.95
CA GLU A 41 -4.07 2.26 -10.62
C GLU A 41 -2.65 1.70 -10.78
N MET A 42 -1.70 2.55 -11.18
CA MET A 42 -0.30 2.19 -11.34
C MET A 42 0.31 1.79 -9.99
N THR A 43 0.12 2.60 -8.95
CA THR A 43 0.61 2.31 -7.60
C THR A 43 0.02 1.01 -7.06
N MET A 44 -1.29 0.78 -7.20
CA MET A 44 -1.91 -0.47 -6.72
C MET A 44 -1.43 -1.70 -7.49
N ARG A 45 -1.17 -1.57 -8.80
CA ARG A 45 -0.55 -2.65 -9.59
C ARG A 45 0.84 -2.98 -9.07
N GLU A 46 1.70 -1.98 -8.86
CA GLU A 46 3.05 -2.21 -8.34
C GLU A 46 3.04 -2.83 -6.94
N ILE A 47 2.10 -2.40 -6.09
CA ILE A 47 1.87 -3.02 -4.77
C ILE A 47 1.54 -4.50 -4.95
N SER A 48 0.62 -4.85 -5.86
CA SER A 48 0.24 -6.25 -6.10
C SER A 48 1.39 -7.12 -6.64
N GLU A 49 2.32 -6.52 -7.39
CA GLU A 49 3.49 -7.23 -7.94
C GLU A 49 4.58 -7.48 -6.87
N GLN A 50 4.63 -6.65 -5.82
CA GLN A 50 5.72 -6.67 -4.83
C GLN A 50 5.31 -7.26 -3.47
N VAL A 51 4.08 -7.04 -3.04
CA VAL A 51 3.55 -7.56 -1.78
C VAL A 51 3.27 -9.05 -1.93
N ARG A 52 3.85 -9.84 -1.02
CA ARG A 52 3.63 -11.28 -0.93
C ARG A 52 2.95 -11.56 0.41
N HIS A 53 2.10 -12.59 0.47
CA HIS A 53 1.37 -13.06 1.67
C HIS A 53 0.09 -12.32 2.06
N VAL A 54 -0.05 -11.04 1.73
CA VAL A 54 -1.31 -10.31 1.94
C VAL A 54 -1.79 -9.73 0.61
N ASN A 55 -3.08 -9.41 0.54
CA ASN A 55 -3.69 -8.81 -0.66
C ASN A 55 -4.29 -7.44 -0.31
N PRO A 56 -3.48 -6.36 -0.33
CA PRO A 56 -3.96 -5.02 -0.03
C PRO A 56 -4.97 -4.55 -1.08
N LYS A 57 -6.09 -4.01 -0.62
CA LYS A 57 -7.14 -3.43 -1.46
C LYS A 57 -7.13 -1.92 -1.33
N ILE A 58 -7.63 -1.20 -2.33
CA ILE A 58 -7.90 0.23 -2.16
C ILE A 58 -9.13 0.40 -1.26
N LEU A 59 -9.07 1.35 -0.31
CA LEU A 59 -10.26 1.77 0.42
C LEU A 59 -11.12 2.66 -0.49
N GLN A 60 -12.38 2.29 -0.67
CA GLN A 60 -13.32 3.10 -1.44
C GLN A 60 -13.91 4.23 -0.60
N ASN A 61 -14.23 5.36 -1.23
CA ASN A 61 -14.93 6.44 -0.54
C ASN A 61 -16.30 5.97 -0.06
N GLY A 62 -16.61 6.19 1.22
CA GLY A 62 -17.85 5.71 1.85
C GLY A 62 -17.87 4.22 2.16
N GLN A 63 -16.74 3.51 2.08
CA GLN A 63 -16.66 2.12 2.54
C GLN A 63 -16.76 2.07 4.07
N GLU A 64 -17.76 1.35 4.58
CA GLU A 64 -18.00 1.11 6.00
C GLU A 64 -17.50 -0.29 6.40
N PHE A 65 -17.12 -0.45 7.67
CA PHE A 65 -16.69 -1.71 8.26
C PHE A 65 -17.55 -2.03 9.47
N ASP A 66 -18.15 -3.22 9.47
CA ASP A 66 -18.90 -3.78 10.59
C ASP A 66 -18.05 -4.83 11.31
N PHE A 67 -18.14 -4.89 12.64
CA PHE A 67 -17.30 -5.75 13.50
C PHE A 67 -18.13 -6.50 14.53
#